data_AF-A0A6S6U0Y4-F1
#
_entry.id   AF-A0A6S6U0Y4-F1
#
_cell.length_a   1.000
_cell.length_b   1.000
_cell.length_c   1.000
_cell.angle_alpha   90.00
_cell.angle_beta   90.00
_cell.angle_gamma   90.00
#
_symmetry.space_group_name_H-M   'P 1'
#
loop_
_entity.id
_entity.type
_entity.pdbx_description
1 polymer ?
#
loop_
_entity_poly.entity_id
_entity_poly.type
_entity_poly.pdbx_seq_one_letter_code
_entity_poly.pdbx_strand_id
1 'polypeptide(L)'
;MQVLKFLLGIVLVQLVTAVLIYISPINLEDLGSLVRLVLPLFFVALMVAFWFSSLSAHLKKDFEHKMKDSFAKEREALKVKAERAKTRVVKEAQKDIAREAKVTHAKANFKVGASFAGVLGVGALFIFAQLVTAGLLTMTAAGGLIGGYYWRGKRIEKENLTQLEIIDTKVIEK
;
A
#
# COMPACT_ATOMS: atom_id res chain seq x y z
N MET A 1 -32.02 -38.26 -19.73
CA MET A 1 -32.92 -38.83 -18.70
C MET A 1 -32.45 -40.24 -18.34
N GLN A 2 -31.71 -40.39 -17.25
CA GLN A 2 -31.15 -41.72 -16.90
C GLN A 2 -32.20 -42.69 -16.37
N VAL A 3 -33.26 -42.18 -15.73
CA VAL A 3 -34.46 -42.95 -15.33
C VAL A 3 -35.06 -43.72 -16.51
N LEU A 4 -35.02 -43.13 -17.73
CA LEU A 4 -35.50 -43.78 -18.94
C LEU A 4 -34.68 -45.03 -19.30
N LYS A 5 -33.35 -45.01 -19.08
CA LYS A 5 -32.48 -46.16 -19.31
C LYS A 5 -32.78 -47.31 -18.34
N PHE A 6 -33.08 -46.98 -17.07
CA PHE A 6 -33.50 -47.97 -16.08
C PHE A 6 -34.86 -48.58 -16.44
N LEU A 7 -35.83 -47.75 -16.82
CA LEU A 7 -37.14 -48.20 -17.30
C LEU A 7 -37.04 -49.15 -18.50
N LEU A 8 -36.24 -48.79 -19.51
CA LEU A 8 -36.01 -49.61 -20.69
C LEU A 8 -35.38 -50.97 -20.34
N GLY A 9 -34.42 -50.97 -19.41
CA GLY A 9 -33.81 -52.20 -18.89
C GLY A 9 -34.83 -53.09 -18.17
N ILE A 10 -35.67 -52.53 -17.31
CA ILE A 10 -36.72 -53.29 -16.59
C ILE A 10 -37.73 -53.89 -17.59
N VAL A 11 -38.19 -53.10 -18.57
CA VAL A 11 -39.12 -53.57 -19.61
C VAL A 11 -38.51 -54.71 -20.44
N LEU A 12 -37.24 -54.59 -20.81
CA LEU A 12 -36.53 -55.65 -21.54
C LEU A 12 -36.47 -56.96 -20.74
N VAL A 13 -36.17 -56.88 -19.44
CA VAL A 13 -36.10 -58.05 -18.55
C VAL A 13 -37.45 -58.71 -18.37
N GLN A 14 -38.51 -57.91 -18.25
CA GLN A 14 -39.87 -58.45 -18.18
C GLN A 14 -40.27 -59.14 -19.48
N LEU A 15 -39.93 -58.58 -20.64
CA LEU A 15 -40.17 -59.22 -21.93
C LEU A 15 -39.42 -60.55 -22.06
N VAL A 16 -38.12 -60.58 -21.72
CA VAL A 16 -37.32 -61.81 -21.75
C VAL A 16 -37.90 -62.86 -20.80
N THR A 17 -38.31 -62.45 -19.61
CA THR A 17 -38.94 -63.36 -18.62
C THR A 17 -40.28 -63.90 -19.12
N ALA A 18 -41.13 -63.05 -19.70
CA ALA A 18 -42.42 -63.44 -20.25
C ALA A 18 -42.26 -64.43 -21.42
N VAL A 19 -41.32 -64.18 -22.33
CA VAL A 19 -41.01 -65.07 -23.45
C VAL A 19 -40.48 -66.41 -22.96
N LEU A 20 -39.60 -66.40 -21.94
CA LEU A 20 -39.02 -67.61 -21.39
C LEU A 20 -40.06 -68.50 -20.68
N ILE A 21 -41.01 -67.89 -19.97
CA ILE A 21 -42.14 -68.59 -19.35
C ILE A 21 -43.08 -69.15 -20.42
N TYR A 22 -43.35 -68.38 -21.49
CA TYR A 22 -44.26 -68.80 -22.57
C TYR A 22 -43.74 -70.00 -23.37
N ILE A 23 -42.42 -70.05 -23.63
CA ILE A 23 -41.79 -71.10 -24.44
C ILE A 23 -41.47 -72.35 -23.61
N SER A 24 -41.37 -72.24 -22.29
CA SER A 24 -41.01 -73.37 -21.43
C SER A 24 -42.27 -74.19 -21.07
N PRO A 25 -42.35 -75.49 -21.43
CA PRO A 25 -43.37 -76.38 -20.89
C PRO A 25 -43.04 -76.67 -19.42
N ILE A 26 -43.77 -76.04 -18.50
CA ILE A 26 -43.48 -76.11 -17.06
C ILE A 26 -44.39 -77.14 -16.39
N ASN A 27 -43.79 -78.14 -15.73
CA ASN A 27 -44.49 -79.08 -14.87
C ASN A 27 -44.00 -78.85 -13.43
N LEU A 28 -44.80 -78.18 -12.60
CA LEU A 28 -44.37 -77.76 -11.25
C LEU A 28 -44.03 -78.93 -10.30
N GLU A 29 -44.43 -80.15 -10.65
CA GLU A 29 -44.12 -81.37 -9.89
C GLU A 29 -42.77 -82.01 -10.30
N ASP A 30 -42.19 -81.63 -11.43
CA ASP A 30 -40.91 -82.13 -11.92
C ASP A 30 -39.77 -81.14 -11.66
N LEU A 31 -38.82 -81.56 -10.83
CA LEU A 31 -37.62 -80.80 -10.48
C LEU A 31 -36.77 -80.46 -11.72
N GLY A 32 -36.74 -81.34 -12.73
CA GLY A 32 -35.98 -81.11 -13.97
C GLY A 32 -36.50 -79.92 -14.77
N SER A 33 -37.83 -79.80 -14.90
CA SER A 33 -38.48 -78.67 -15.58
C SER A 33 -38.28 -77.34 -14.84
N LEU A 34 -38.28 -77.36 -13.50
CA LEU A 34 -38.01 -76.17 -12.67
C LEU A 34 -36.57 -75.68 -12.83
N VAL A 35 -35.59 -76.58 -12.81
CA VAL A 35 -34.17 -76.22 -12.99
C VAL A 35 -33.93 -75.60 -14.37
N ARG A 36 -34.59 -76.11 -15.42
CA ARG A 36 -34.48 -75.59 -16.79
C ARG A 36 -35.01 -74.16 -16.95
N LEU A 37 -35.93 -73.73 -16.09
CA LEU A 37 -36.47 -72.36 -16.06
C LEU A 37 -35.65 -71.45 -15.13
N VAL A 38 -35.36 -71.90 -13.92
CA VAL A 38 -34.71 -71.09 -12.87
C VAL A 38 -33.26 -70.78 -13.23
N LEU A 39 -32.52 -71.72 -13.82
CA LEU A 39 -31.12 -71.53 -14.16
C LEU A 39 -30.90 -70.36 -15.15
N PRO A 40 -31.56 -70.31 -16.33
CA PRO A 40 -31.42 -69.16 -17.23
C PRO A 40 -31.95 -67.84 -16.63
N LEU A 41 -33.04 -67.89 -15.85
CA LEU A 41 -33.56 -66.70 -15.15
C LEU A 41 -32.53 -66.13 -14.16
N PHE A 42 -31.83 -67.01 -13.44
CA PHE A 42 -30.78 -66.62 -12.51
C PHE A 42 -29.62 -65.93 -13.23
N PHE A 43 -29.17 -66.46 -14.37
CA PHE A 43 -28.12 -65.82 -15.17
C PHE A 43 -28.55 -64.46 -15.73
N VAL A 44 -29.79 -64.34 -16.22
CA VAL A 44 -30.35 -63.06 -16.67
C VAL A 44 -30.40 -62.06 -15.52
N ALA A 45 -30.86 -62.48 -14.34
CA ALA A 45 -30.91 -61.62 -13.15
C ALA A 45 -29.52 -61.13 -12.74
N LEU A 46 -28.49 -61.98 -12.78
CA LEU A 46 -27.11 -61.58 -12.50
C LEU A 46 -26.58 -60.58 -13.53
N MET A 47 -26.82 -60.84 -14.83
CA MET A 47 -26.38 -59.96 -15.91
C MET A 47 -27.03 -58.57 -15.80
N VAL A 48 -28.32 -58.54 -15.45
CA VAL A 48 -29.09 -57.31 -15.23
C VAL A 48 -28.64 -56.58 -13.98
N ALA A 49 -28.39 -57.29 -12.87
CA ALA A 49 -27.86 -56.71 -11.65
C ALA A 49 -26.50 -56.04 -11.90
N PHE A 50 -25.63 -56.69 -12.67
CA PHE A 50 -24.36 -56.12 -13.08
C PHE A 50 -24.54 -54.90 -14.00
N TRP A 51 -25.45 -54.95 -14.97
CA TRP A 51 -25.78 -53.84 -15.86
C TRP A 51 -26.29 -52.61 -15.09
N PHE A 52 -27.21 -52.79 -14.15
CA PHE A 52 -27.72 -51.69 -13.32
C PHE A 52 -26.68 -51.15 -12.35
N SER A 53 -25.84 -52.02 -11.77
CA SER A 53 -24.72 -51.61 -10.94
C SER A 53 -23.73 -50.74 -11.72
N SER A 54 -23.34 -51.16 -12.93
CA SER A 54 -22.47 -50.39 -13.82
C SER A 54 -23.08 -49.03 -14.15
N LEU A 55 -24.36 -48.98 -14.53
CA LEU A 55 -25.06 -47.73 -14.86
C LEU A 55 -25.10 -46.76 -13.66
N SER A 56 -25.25 -47.29 -12.44
CA SER A 56 -25.25 -46.50 -11.21
C SER A 56 -23.86 -45.99 -10.80
N ALA A 57 -22.79 -46.72 -11.13
CA ALA A 57 -21.42 -46.32 -10.80
C ALA A 57 -20.97 -45.07 -11.57
N HIS A 58 -21.42 -44.90 -12.82
CA HIS A 58 -21.15 -43.70 -13.62
C HIS A 58 -21.80 -42.45 -13.02
N LEU A 59 -22.98 -42.57 -12.42
CA LEU A 59 -23.68 -41.45 -11.76
C LEU A 59 -22.93 -40.91 -10.55
N LYS A 60 -22.42 -41.79 -9.69
CA LYS A 60 -21.66 -41.37 -8.51
C LYS A 60 -20.38 -40.65 -8.92
N LYS A 61 -19.71 -41.13 -9.96
CA LYS A 61 -18.43 -40.59 -10.43
C LYS A 61 -18.59 -39.18 -11.01
N ASP A 62 -19.62 -38.94 -11.80
CA ASP A 62 -19.89 -37.60 -12.36
C ASP A 62 -20.25 -36.58 -11.28
N PHE A 63 -21.01 -37.00 -10.25
CA PHE A 63 -21.33 -36.12 -9.13
C PHE A 63 -20.10 -35.82 -8.28
N GLU A 64 -19.27 -36.83 -7.97
CA GLU A 64 -18.05 -36.64 -7.21
C GLU A 64 -17.04 -35.74 -7.94
N HIS A 65 -16.88 -35.91 -9.26
CA HIS A 65 -16.02 -35.03 -10.06
C HIS A 65 -16.51 -33.58 -10.08
N LYS A 66 -17.83 -33.35 -10.23
CA LYS A 66 -18.39 -31.99 -10.18
C LYS A 66 -18.21 -31.34 -8.81
N MET A 67 -18.41 -32.11 -7.74
CA MET A 67 -18.19 -31.63 -6.37
C MET A 67 -16.71 -31.30 -6.12
N LYS A 68 -15.78 -32.14 -6.60
CA LYS A 68 -14.34 -31.87 -6.49
C LYS A 68 -13.93 -30.62 -7.28
N ASP A 69 -14.46 -30.43 -8.48
CA ASP A 69 -14.21 -29.24 -9.29
C ASP A 69 -14.77 -27.96 -8.65
N SER A 70 -15.97 -28.02 -8.06
CA SER A 70 -16.52 -26.87 -7.33
C SER A 70 -15.70 -26.52 -6.09
N PHE A 71 -15.28 -27.53 -5.31
CA PHE A 71 -14.40 -27.30 -4.15
C PHE A 71 -13.04 -26.74 -4.55
N ALA A 72 -12.46 -27.19 -5.67
CA ALA A 72 -11.21 -26.62 -6.19
C ALA A 72 -11.37 -25.13 -6.53
N LYS A 73 -12.44 -24.78 -7.26
CA LYS A 73 -12.76 -23.39 -7.63
C LYS A 73 -13.03 -22.51 -6.41
N GLU A 74 -13.78 -23.01 -5.43
CA GLU A 74 -14.04 -22.27 -4.19
C GLU A 74 -12.75 -22.01 -3.40
N ARG A 75 -11.87 -23.01 -3.30
CA ARG A 75 -10.59 -22.88 -2.61
C ARG A 75 -9.67 -21.85 -3.27
N GLU A 76 -9.60 -21.84 -4.60
CA GLU A 76 -8.85 -20.84 -5.36
C GLU A 76 -9.44 -19.44 -5.16
N ALA A 77 -10.76 -19.29 -5.24
CA ALA A 77 -11.42 -18.02 -5.00
C ALA A 77 -11.16 -17.50 -3.57
N LEU A 78 -11.15 -18.37 -2.57
CA LEU A 78 -10.82 -18.01 -1.19
C LEU A 78 -9.37 -17.55 -1.06
N LYS A 79 -8.43 -18.27 -1.67
CA LYS A 79 -7.00 -17.92 -1.65
C LYS A 79 -6.75 -16.56 -2.30
N VAL A 80 -7.34 -16.31 -3.48
CA VAL A 80 -7.21 -15.02 -4.18
C VAL A 80 -7.82 -13.88 -3.35
N LYS A 81 -8.97 -14.09 -2.72
CA LYS A 81 -9.58 -13.09 -1.83
C LYS A 81 -8.68 -12.80 -0.62
N ALA A 82 -8.10 -13.83 0.00
CA ALA A 82 -7.18 -13.68 1.12
C ALA A 82 -5.89 -12.95 0.73
N GLU A 83 -5.31 -13.27 -0.42
CA GLU A 83 -4.13 -12.58 -0.95
C GLU A 83 -4.45 -11.11 -1.25
N ARG A 84 -5.56 -10.81 -1.92
CA ARG A 84 -5.99 -9.43 -2.17
C ARG A 84 -6.24 -8.65 -0.88
N ALA A 85 -6.82 -9.28 0.14
CA ALA A 85 -7.02 -8.67 1.45
C ALA A 85 -5.69 -8.34 2.12
N LYS A 86 -4.73 -9.28 2.13
CA LYS A 86 -3.37 -9.04 2.64
C LYS A 86 -2.69 -7.88 1.90
N THR A 87 -2.75 -7.85 0.57
CA THR A 87 -2.16 -6.78 -0.23
C THR A 87 -2.78 -5.42 0.08
N ARG A 88 -4.10 -5.34 0.27
CA ARG A 88 -4.78 -4.09 0.64
C ARG A 88 -4.31 -3.58 1.99
N VAL A 89 -4.27 -4.45 3.01
CA VAL A 89 -3.80 -4.09 4.36
C VAL A 89 -2.34 -3.63 4.33
N VAL A 90 -1.46 -4.32 3.61
CA VAL A 90 -0.06 -3.92 3.46
C VAL A 90 0.06 -2.57 2.77
N LYS A 91 -0.73 -2.32 1.72
CA LYS A 91 -0.71 -1.05 0.99
C LYS A 91 -1.23 0.11 1.83
N GLU A 92 -2.27 -0.11 2.62
CA GLU A 92 -2.79 0.88 3.57
C GLU A 92 -1.76 1.18 4.67
N ALA A 93 -1.16 0.16 5.27
CA ALA A 93 -0.10 0.32 6.25
C ALA A 93 1.11 1.09 5.68
N GLN A 94 1.55 0.77 4.45
CA GLN A 94 2.62 1.52 3.77
C GLN A 94 2.23 2.99 3.52
N LYS A 95 0.99 3.25 3.15
CA LYS A 95 0.50 4.62 2.93
C LYS A 95 0.48 5.42 4.24
N ASP A 96 0.07 4.79 5.33
CA ASP A 96 0.04 5.41 6.65
C ASP A 96 1.45 5.65 7.18
N ILE A 97 2.36 4.67 7.06
CA ILE A 97 3.78 4.85 7.39
C ILE A 97 4.40 5.97 6.55
N ALA A 98 4.14 6.02 5.24
CA ALA A 98 4.66 7.09 4.38
C ALA A 98 4.09 8.47 4.76
N ARG A 99 2.81 8.53 5.14
CA ARG A 99 2.16 9.75 5.61
C ARG A 99 2.76 10.21 6.94
N GLU A 100 2.94 9.30 7.88
CA GLU A 100 3.50 9.58 9.20
C GLU A 100 4.99 9.96 9.10
N ALA A 101 5.75 9.28 8.24
CA ALA A 101 7.13 9.65 7.91
C ALA A 101 7.18 11.05 7.30
N LYS A 102 6.29 11.38 6.35
CA LYS A 102 6.25 12.73 5.74
C LYS A 102 5.91 13.82 6.76
N VAL A 103 4.96 13.57 7.67
CA VAL A 103 4.60 14.52 8.74
C VAL A 103 5.75 14.67 9.75
N THR A 104 6.42 13.57 10.09
CA THR A 104 7.56 13.58 11.02
C THR A 104 8.77 14.29 10.43
N HIS A 105 9.10 14.02 9.17
CA HIS A 105 10.16 14.72 8.42
C HIS A 105 9.85 16.21 8.26
N ALA A 106 8.59 16.59 8.01
CA ALA A 106 8.19 17.99 7.93
C ALA A 106 8.37 18.72 9.27
N LYS A 107 7.97 18.11 10.39
CA LYS A 107 8.18 18.66 11.74
C LYS A 107 9.69 18.80 12.07
N ALA A 108 10.50 17.82 11.69
CA ALA A 108 11.95 17.86 11.89
C ALA A 108 12.62 18.95 11.05
N ASN A 109 12.29 19.04 9.75
CA ASN A 109 12.84 20.07 8.85
C ASN A 109 12.42 21.48 9.26
N PHE A 110 11.21 21.67 9.78
CA PHE A 110 10.77 22.96 10.31
C PHE A 110 11.58 23.40 11.54
N LYS A 111 11.90 22.48 12.47
CA LYS A 111 12.71 22.79 13.65
C LYS A 111 14.13 23.22 13.27
N VAL A 112 14.75 22.52 12.31
CA VAL A 112 16.10 22.84 11.82
C VAL A 112 16.11 24.16 11.03
N GLY A 113 15.10 24.38 10.18
CA GLY A 113 14.94 25.63 9.43
C GLY A 113 14.72 26.84 10.35
N ALA A 114 13.89 26.70 11.38
CA ALA A 114 13.64 27.75 12.37
C ALA A 114 14.90 28.09 13.17
N SER A 115 15.70 27.10 13.58
CA SER A 115 16.97 27.36 14.28
C SER A 115 17.99 28.05 13.37
N PHE A 116 18.09 27.65 12.10
CA PHE A 116 18.97 28.30 11.12
C PHE A 116 18.55 29.76 10.86
N ALA A 117 17.26 30.00 10.66
CA ALA A 117 16.72 31.34 10.48
C ALA A 117 16.95 32.21 11.72
N GLY A 118 16.81 31.66 12.92
CA GLY A 118 17.10 32.34 14.17
C GLY A 118 18.57 32.77 14.28
N VAL A 119 19.51 31.86 14.00
CA VAL A 119 20.95 32.18 14.04
C VAL A 119 21.33 33.22 12.99
N LEU A 120 20.83 33.10 11.76
CA LEU A 120 21.07 34.08 10.71
C LEU A 120 20.47 35.46 11.06
N GLY A 121 19.30 35.50 11.69
CA GLY A 121 18.68 36.73 12.16
C GLY A 121 19.53 37.44 13.23
N VAL A 122 20.06 36.69 14.20
CA VAL A 122 20.99 37.25 15.21
C VAL A 122 22.27 37.77 14.57
N GLY A 123 22.84 37.04 13.60
CA GLY A 123 24.01 37.48 12.85
C GLY A 123 23.77 38.78 12.07
N ALA A 124 22.63 38.90 11.39
CA ALA A 124 22.25 40.11 10.66
C ALA A 124 22.10 41.33 11.60
N LEU A 125 21.49 41.14 12.79
CA LEU A 125 21.42 42.19 13.80
C LEU A 125 22.82 42.62 14.29
N PHE A 126 23.74 41.67 14.43
CA PHE A 126 25.10 41.95 14.85
C PHE A 126 25.87 42.76 13.80
N ILE A 127 25.73 42.40 12.51
CA ILE A 127 26.30 43.15 11.38
C ILE A 127 25.73 44.57 11.34
N PHE A 128 24.41 44.72 11.54
CA PHE A 128 23.77 46.03 11.60
C PHE A 128 24.34 46.89 12.73
N ALA A 129 24.48 46.32 13.94
CA ALA A 129 25.08 47.02 15.07
C ALA A 129 26.52 47.47 14.76
N GLN A 130 27.33 46.61 14.14
CA GLN A 130 28.70 46.93 13.74
C GLN A 130 28.77 48.04 12.69
N LEU A 131 27.86 48.06 11.71
CA LEU A 131 27.78 49.15 10.73
C LEU A 131 27.41 50.48 11.39
N VAL A 132 26.49 50.46 12.36
CA VAL A 132 26.14 51.66 13.15
C VAL A 132 27.34 52.15 13.96
N THR A 133 28.05 51.25 14.65
CA THR A 133 29.25 51.62 15.42
C THR A 133 30.35 52.17 14.52
N ALA A 134 30.61 51.51 13.38
CA ALA A 134 31.60 51.98 12.42
C ALA A 134 31.21 53.36 11.85
N GLY A 135 29.94 53.55 11.50
CA GLY A 135 29.42 54.84 11.02
C GLY A 135 29.62 55.95 12.04
N LEU A 136 29.26 55.71 13.31
CA LEU A 136 29.47 56.68 14.40
C LEU A 136 30.95 57.01 14.55
N LEU A 137 31.83 56.01 14.63
CA LEU A 137 33.27 56.23 14.78
C LEU A 137 33.83 57.04 13.62
N THR A 138 33.37 56.77 12.40
CA THR A 138 33.83 57.49 11.20
C THR A 138 33.37 58.95 11.24
N MET A 139 32.12 59.22 11.64
CA MET A 139 31.61 60.60 11.78
C MET A 139 32.30 61.34 12.92
N THR A 140 32.54 60.70 14.07
CA THR A 140 33.26 61.32 15.20
C THR A 140 34.73 61.57 14.84
N ALA A 141 35.40 60.65 14.15
CA ALA A 141 36.77 60.85 13.70
C ALA A 141 36.86 62.00 12.68
N ALA A 142 35.99 61.99 11.66
CA ALA A 142 35.94 63.05 10.66
C ALA A 142 35.57 64.41 11.28
N GLY A 143 34.55 64.44 12.15
CA GLY A 143 34.13 65.65 12.86
C GLY A 143 35.19 66.16 13.84
N GLY A 144 35.92 65.28 14.51
CA GLY A 144 37.03 65.61 15.39
C GLY A 144 38.23 66.19 14.64
N LEU A 145 38.55 65.63 13.46
CA LEU A 145 39.57 66.19 12.56
C LEU A 145 39.18 67.60 12.10
N ILE A 146 37.98 67.77 11.53
CA ILE A 146 37.51 69.07 11.03
C ILE A 146 37.41 70.10 12.16
N GLY A 147 36.81 69.72 13.29
CA GLY A 147 36.66 70.59 14.46
C GLY A 147 38.01 70.98 15.09
N GLY A 148 38.98 70.06 15.12
CA GLY A 148 40.33 70.32 15.60
C GLY A 148 41.09 71.33 14.75
N TYR A 149 41.02 71.21 13.42
CA TYR A 149 41.61 72.21 12.51
C TYR A 149 40.92 73.57 12.62
N TYR A 150 39.59 73.60 12.74
CA TYR A 150 38.84 74.85 12.95
C TYR A 150 39.23 75.55 14.26
N TRP A 151 39.29 74.80 15.37
CA TRP A 151 39.70 75.35 16.67
C TRP A 151 41.15 75.84 16.67
N ARG A 152 42.06 75.10 16.01
CA ARG A 152 43.48 75.49 15.89
C ARG A 152 43.64 76.73 15.04
N GLY A 153 42.89 76.86 13.94
CA GLY A 153 42.84 78.07 13.13
C GLY A 153 42.43 79.29 13.95
N LYS A 154 41.35 79.18 14.74
CA LYS A 154 40.88 80.27 15.61
C LYS A 154 41.87 80.64 16.73
N ARG A 155 42.67 79.66 17.21
CA ARG A 155 43.71 79.90 18.23
C ARG A 155 44.91 80.65 17.63
N ILE A 156 45.36 80.23 16.46
CA ILE A 156 46.47 80.88 15.72
C ILE A 156 46.06 82.29 15.28
N GLU A 157 44.80 82.49 14.86
CA GLU A 157 44.26 83.80 14.54
C GLU A 157 44.27 84.74 15.76
N LYS A 158 43.82 84.25 16.93
CA LYS A 158 43.93 85.04 18.18
C LYS A 158 45.37 85.31 18.57
N GLU A 159 46.28 84.35 18.43
CA GLU A 159 47.70 84.51 18.78
C GLU A 159 48.40 85.51 17.84
N ASN A 160 48.10 85.48 16.54
CA ASN A 160 48.56 86.46 15.56
C ASN A 160 47.99 87.86 15.81
N LEU A 161 46.71 87.97 16.19
CA LEU A 161 46.11 89.25 16.59
C LEU A 161 46.79 89.82 17.86
N THR A 162 47.15 88.94 18.81
CA THR A 162 47.87 89.36 20.03
C THR A 162 49.30 89.82 19.71
N GLN A 163 50.00 89.19 18.76
CA GLN A 163 51.33 89.64 18.34
C GLN A 163 51.30 90.96 17.55
N LEU A 164 50.27 91.19 16.72
CA LEU A 164 50.09 92.47 16.03
C LEU A 164 49.84 93.61 17.04
N GLU A 165 49.09 93.36 18.12
CA GLU A 165 48.86 94.32 19.21
C GLU A 165 50.15 94.65 19.99
N ILE A 166 51.04 93.67 20.20
CA ILE A 166 52.33 93.85 20.90
C ILE A 166 53.38 94.57 20.02
N ILE A 167 53.36 94.36 18.70
CA ILE A 167 54.26 95.07 17.77
C ILE A 167 53.85 96.54 17.66
N ASP A 168 52.54 96.84 17.62
CA ASP A 168 52.05 98.22 17.52
C ASP A 168 52.38 99.04 18.79
N THR A 169 52.30 98.44 19.98
CA THR A 169 52.75 99.10 21.23
C THR A 169 54.25 99.34 21.30
N LYS A 170 55.07 98.49 20.66
CA LYS A 170 56.54 98.65 20.65
C LYS A 170 57.06 99.67 19.64
N VAL A 171 56.27 100.07 18.65
CA VAL A 171 56.70 101.05 17.63
C VAL A 171 56.43 102.50 18.07
N ILE A 172 55.59 102.71 19.10
CA ILE A 172 55.24 104.04 19.62
C ILE A 172 56.25 104.53 20.69
N GLU A 173 57.10 103.67 21.24
CA GLU A 173 58.22 104.06 22.12
C GLU A 173 59.53 104.17 21.33
N LYS A 174 59.73 105.27 20.60
CA LYS A 174 61.06 105.77 20.25
C LYS A 174 61.08 107.26 19.97
#